data_AF-A0A7Z2PZK5-F1
#
_entry.id   AF-A0A7Z2PZK5-F1
#
_cell.length_a   1.000
_cell.length_b   1.000
_cell.length_c   1.000
_cell.angle_alpha   90.00
_cell.angle_beta   90.00
_cell.angle_gamma   90.00
#
_symmetry.space_group_name_H-M   'P 1'
#
loop_
_entity.id
_entity.type
_entity.pdbx_description
1 polymer ?
#
loop_
_entity_poly.entity_id
_entity_poly.type
_entity_poly.pdbx_seq_one_letter_code
_entity_poly.pdbx_strand_id
1 'polypeptide(L)'
;MAVMSSWKLLLFDPRDDGLSDFNAPRSRRRSEAVLIAFDLMHQGTDLRETPLIYRKQKLTRLLDTAELGIQFNDHLTENGEGVFQLACRMGLEGIVSKQIDAPYQSGSSKTWLKSKTPASAAALRESLQDWTR
;
A
#
# COMPACT_ATOMS: atom_id res chain seq x y z
N MET A 1 -8.97 -2.50 15.79
CA MET A 1 -8.70 -2.20 14.37
C MET A 1 -7.21 -2.29 14.16
N ALA A 2 -6.75 -3.13 13.23
CA ALA A 2 -5.35 -3.17 12.84
C ALA A 2 -5.14 -2.27 11.62
N VAL A 3 -4.07 -1.49 11.61
CA VAL A 3 -3.75 -0.58 10.51
C VAL A 3 -2.70 -1.20 9.61
N MET A 4 -3.19 -1.88 8.58
CA MET A 4 -2.33 -2.49 7.58
C MET A 4 -1.89 -1.49 6.53
N SER A 5 -0.73 -0.90 6.76
CA SER A 5 0.05 -0.22 5.73
C SER A 5 0.08 -1.08 4.47
N SER A 6 -0.49 -0.54 3.40
CA SER A 6 -0.47 -1.15 2.08
C SER A 6 -0.18 -0.07 1.09
N TRP A 7 0.93 -0.26 0.40
CA TRP A 7 1.28 0.50 -0.78
C TRP A 7 1.23 -0.42 -2.00
N LYS A 8 0.47 0.09 -2.96
CA LYS A 8 0.33 -0.35 -4.36
C LYS A 8 1.70 -0.34 -5.03
N LEU A 9 1.96 -1.31 -5.93
CA LEU A 9 3.08 -1.37 -6.87
C LEU A 9 3.98 -0.11 -6.87
N LEU A 10 5.09 -0.14 -6.13
CA LEU A 10 5.98 1.01 -6.01
C LEU A 10 7.18 0.81 -6.93
N LEU A 11 7.16 1.43 -8.12
CA LEU A 11 8.41 1.66 -8.84
C LEU A 11 9.30 2.54 -7.96
N PHE A 12 10.41 1.96 -7.49
CA PHE A 12 11.46 2.70 -6.80
C PHE A 12 12.33 3.37 -7.88
N ASP A 13 12.25 4.69 -7.98
CA ASP A 13 13.31 5.51 -8.57
C ASP A 13 14.40 5.64 -7.49
N PRO A 14 15.71 5.53 -7.79
CA PRO A 14 16.78 5.53 -6.80
C PRO A 14 17.03 6.96 -6.26
N ARG A 15 16.00 7.59 -5.72
CA ARG A 15 16.16 8.73 -4.83
C ARG A 15 16.51 8.14 -3.46
N ASP A 16 17.62 8.58 -2.89
CA ASP A 16 18.14 8.11 -1.59
C ASP A 16 17.18 8.35 -0.40
N ASP A 17 16.03 9.00 -0.62
CA ASP A 17 15.02 9.33 0.38
C ASP A 17 14.00 8.20 0.64
N GLY A 18 14.00 7.15 -0.19
CA GLY A 18 13.11 6.00 -0.04
C GLY A 18 11.63 6.28 -0.36
N LEU A 19 11.33 7.42 -0.99
CA LEU A 19 9.99 7.83 -1.34
C LEU A 19 9.61 7.36 -2.75
N SER A 20 8.32 7.07 -2.94
CA SER A 20 7.81 6.66 -4.24
C SER A 20 7.61 7.84 -5.20
N ASP A 21 8.26 7.78 -6.37
CA ASP A 21 8.03 8.74 -7.46
C ASP A 21 7.01 8.20 -8.47
N PHE A 22 5.77 8.66 -8.35
CA PHE A 22 4.70 8.31 -9.28
C PHE A 22 4.82 8.99 -10.67
N ASN A 23 5.73 9.95 -10.84
CA ASN A 23 5.97 10.61 -12.14
C ASN A 23 7.04 9.89 -12.96
N ALA A 24 8.01 9.22 -12.34
CA ALA A 24 9.08 8.49 -13.03
C ALA A 24 8.54 7.51 -14.10
N PRO A 25 7.53 6.65 -13.83
CA PRO A 25 7.00 5.74 -14.84
C PRO A 25 6.30 6.45 -16.01
N ARG A 26 5.82 7.68 -15.81
CA ARG A 26 5.17 8.50 -16.85
C ARG A 26 6.18 9.22 -17.75
N SER A 27 7.43 9.32 -17.32
CA SER A 27 8.47 10.10 -18.00
C SER A 27 9.00 9.46 -19.29
N ARG A 28 8.56 8.23 -19.64
CA ARG A 28 9.11 7.39 -20.73
C ARG A 28 10.62 7.09 -20.62
N ARG A 29 11.29 7.54 -19.56
CA ARG A 29 12.67 7.19 -19.25
C ARG A 29 12.70 5.80 -18.62
N ARG A 30 13.78 5.06 -18.86
CA ARG A 30 14.02 3.77 -18.22
C ARG A 30 14.37 4.07 -16.76
N SER A 31 13.44 3.82 -15.86
CA SER A 31 13.64 3.85 -14.42
C SER A 31 13.73 2.42 -13.90
N GLU A 32 14.54 2.22 -12.85
CA GLU A 32 14.46 0.99 -12.09
C GLU A 32 13.09 0.88 -11.41
N ALA A 33 12.68 -0.35 -11.11
CA ALA A 33 11.35 -0.66 -10.63
C ALA A 33 11.43 -1.83 -9.67
N VAL A 34 10.76 -1.71 -8.53
CA VAL A 34 10.60 -2.82 -7.59
C VAL A 34 9.11 -3.16 -7.54
N LEU A 35 8.77 -4.44 -7.48
CA LEU A 35 7.39 -4.84 -7.24
C LEU A 35 7.19 -5.01 -5.74
N ILE A 36 6.22 -4.31 -5.18
CA ILE A 36 5.87 -4.43 -3.75
C ILE A 36 4.54 -5.19 -3.64
N ALA A 37 4.61 -6.42 -3.13
CA ALA A 37 3.44 -7.29 -2.96
C ALA A 37 2.84 -7.11 -1.56
N PHE A 38 1.51 -6.98 -1.47
CA PHE A 38 0.80 -6.67 -0.22
C PHE A 38 -0.33 -7.65 0.12
N ASP A 39 -0.77 -8.49 -0.82
CA ASP A 39 -1.85 -9.48 -0.65
C ASP A 39 -1.67 -10.63 -1.65
N LEU A 40 -2.26 -11.79 -1.37
CA LEU A 40 -2.21 -12.99 -2.20
C LEU A 40 -3.63 -13.54 -2.40
N MET A 41 -4.16 -13.41 -3.61
CA MET A 41 -5.53 -13.82 -3.92
C MET A 41 -5.63 -15.28 -4.40
N HIS A 42 -4.54 -15.84 -4.94
CA HIS A 42 -4.55 -17.19 -5.51
C HIS A 42 -3.19 -17.87 -5.37
N GLN A 43 -3.18 -19.15 -5.00
CA GLN A 43 -1.98 -19.99 -4.94
C GLN A 43 -2.36 -21.46 -5.17
N GLY A 44 -2.68 -21.80 -6.43
CA GLY A 44 -3.27 -23.09 -6.81
C GLY A 44 -4.74 -23.24 -6.38
N THR A 45 -5.17 -22.50 -5.36
CA THR A 45 -6.56 -22.36 -4.92
C THR A 45 -6.90 -20.88 -4.73
N ASP A 46 -8.19 -20.54 -4.86
CA ASP A 46 -8.69 -19.21 -4.54
C ASP A 46 -8.61 -18.96 -3.02
N LEU A 47 -8.02 -17.83 -2.63
CA LEU A 47 -7.84 -17.41 -1.25
C LEU A 47 -8.69 -16.20 -0.90
N ARG A 48 -9.49 -15.65 -1.83
CA ARG A 48 -10.22 -14.38 -1.60
C ARG A 48 -11.18 -14.44 -0.43
N GLU A 49 -11.84 -15.58 -0.20
CA GLU A 49 -12.74 -15.77 0.94
C GLU A 49 -12.01 -16.00 2.28
N THR A 50 -10.68 -16.15 2.27
CA THR A 50 -9.90 -16.36 3.49
C THR A 50 -9.54 -15.04 4.17
N PRO A 51 -9.33 -15.00 5.50
CA PRO A 51 -8.88 -13.80 6.21
C PRO A 51 -7.57 -13.21 5.66
N LEU A 52 -7.46 -11.88 5.63
CA LEU A 52 -6.27 -11.18 5.12
C LEU A 52 -4.98 -11.60 5.82
N ILE A 53 -4.99 -11.82 7.14
CA ILE A 53 -3.78 -12.29 7.85
C ILE A 53 -3.26 -13.62 7.30
N TYR A 54 -4.16 -14.54 6.94
CA TYR A 54 -3.80 -15.83 6.35
C TYR A 54 -3.18 -15.65 4.96
N ARG A 55 -3.76 -14.76 4.15
CA ARG A 55 -3.23 -14.41 2.83
C ARG A 55 -1.84 -13.79 2.92
N LYS A 56 -1.59 -12.86 3.86
CA LYS A 56 -0.27 -12.27 4.08
C LYS A 56 0.76 -13.30 4.55
N GLN A 57 0.40 -14.19 5.47
CA GLN A 57 1.30 -15.27 5.91
C GLN A 57 1.72 -16.19 4.76
N LYS A 58 0.79 -16.55 3.86
CA LYS A 58 1.13 -17.31 2.66
C LYS A 58 2.03 -16.51 1.71
N LEU A 59 1.73 -15.23 1.52
CA LEU A 59 2.53 -14.35 0.69
C LEU A 59 3.99 -14.26 1.18
N THR A 60 4.20 -14.05 2.48
CA THR A 60 5.55 -13.99 3.05
C THR A 60 6.33 -15.27 2.76
N ARG A 61 5.74 -16.44 3.03
CA ARG A 61 6.38 -17.73 2.75
C ARG A 61 6.68 -17.96 1.26
N LEU A 62 5.81 -17.45 0.38
CA LEU A 62 6.02 -17.53 -1.06
C LEU A 62 7.18 -16.64 -1.51
N LEU A 63 7.34 -15.47 -0.89
CA LEU A 63 8.40 -14.53 -1.23
C LEU A 63 9.75 -14.87 -0.60
N ASP A 64 9.77 -15.60 0.53
CA ASP A 64 11.00 -16.12 1.14
C ASP A 64 11.79 -17.04 0.19
N THR A 65 11.12 -17.64 -0.80
CA THR A 65 11.72 -18.53 -1.81
C THR A 65 11.78 -17.90 -3.21
N ALA A 66 11.32 -16.66 -3.38
CA ALA A 66 11.27 -16.00 -4.68
C ALA A 66 12.61 -15.34 -5.04
N GLU A 67 12.94 -15.35 -6.34
CA GLU A 67 14.09 -14.62 -6.87
C GLU A 67 13.88 -13.09 -6.83
N LEU A 68 14.99 -12.35 -6.87
CA LEU A 68 15.05 -10.89 -6.76
C LEU A 68 14.05 -10.18 -7.70
N GLY A 69 13.26 -9.25 -7.15
CA GLY A 69 12.41 -8.35 -7.94
C GLY A 69 11.04 -8.05 -7.33
N ILE A 70 10.59 -8.88 -6.38
CA ILE A 70 9.37 -8.65 -5.59
C ILE A 70 9.73 -8.56 -4.10
N GLN A 71 9.34 -7.48 -3.43
CA GLN A 71 9.47 -7.34 -1.98
C GLN A 71 8.11 -7.44 -1.31
N PHE A 72 8.09 -8.01 -0.10
CA PHE A 72 6.90 -8.08 0.73
C PHE A 72 6.65 -6.73 1.43
N ASN A 73 5.41 -6.27 1.40
CA ASN A 73 4.97 -5.11 2.17
C ASN A 73 4.58 -5.53 3.58
N ASP A 74 5.46 -5.27 4.53
CA ASP A 74 5.17 -5.55 5.93
C ASP A 74 4.07 -4.62 6.49
N HIS A 75 3.54 -5.00 7.63
CA HIS A 75 2.43 -4.33 8.29
C HIS A 75 2.71 -4.11 9.75
N LEU A 76 2.14 -3.03 10.26
CA LEU A 76 2.06 -2.75 11.68
C LEU A 76 0.69 -3.20 12.19
N THR A 77 0.65 -3.83 13.36
CA THR A 77 -0.61 -4.16 14.05
C THR A 77 -0.92 -3.19 15.18
N GLU A 78 -0.24 -2.05 15.19
CA GLU A 78 -0.28 -1.02 16.24
C GLU A 78 -1.47 -0.05 16.10
N ASN A 79 -1.55 0.93 17.00
CA ASN A 79 -2.55 1.98 16.96
C ASN A 79 -2.41 2.82 15.67
N GLY A 80 -3.45 2.80 14.84
CA GLY A 80 -3.53 3.50 13.58
C GLY A 80 -3.27 4.99 13.63
N GLU A 81 -3.66 5.65 14.71
CA GLU A 81 -3.45 7.09 14.88
C GLU A 81 -1.95 7.40 14.97
N GLY A 82 -1.18 6.61 15.72
CA GLY A 82 0.26 6.79 15.85
C GLY A 82 0.98 6.59 14.51
N VAL A 83 0.59 5.55 13.77
CA VAL A 83 1.14 5.27 12.43
C VAL A 83 0.81 6.40 11.46
N PHE A 84 -0.42 6.93 11.51
CA PHE A 84 -0.83 8.05 10.66
C PHE A 84 -0.05 9.32 10.98
N GLN A 85 0.12 9.66 12.26
CA GLN A 85 0.92 10.82 12.67
C GLN A 85 2.38 10.70 12.24
N LEU A 86 2.95 9.50 12.30
CA LEU A 86 4.29 9.23 11.77
C LEU A 86 4.34 9.43 10.26
N ALA A 87 3.35 8.91 9.51
CA ALA A 87 3.25 9.11 8.07
C ALA A 87 3.16 10.60 7.70
N CYS A 88 2.41 11.40 8.46
CA CYS A 88 2.37 12.86 8.32
C CYS A 88 3.75 13.50 8.51
N ARG A 89 4.48 13.14 9.58
CA ARG A 89 5.81 13.69 9.86
C ARG A 89 6.85 13.29 8.80
N MET A 90 6.72 12.11 8.23
CA MET A 90 7.61 11.60 7.18
C MET A 90 7.27 12.11 5.78
N GLY A 91 6.23 12.95 5.62
CA GLY A 91 5.83 13.47 4.32
C GLY A 91 5.24 12.41 3.37
N LEU A 92 4.80 11.26 3.91
CA LEU A 92 4.17 10.21 3.12
C LEU A 92 2.78 10.66 2.64
N GLU A 93 2.28 10.05 1.56
CA GLU A 93 0.95 10.39 1.03
C GLU A 93 -0.19 10.09 2.04
N GLY A 94 -0.01 9.09 2.91
CA GLY A 94 -1.08 8.58 3.78
C GLY A 94 -0.77 7.23 4.39
N ILE A 95 -1.82 6.55 4.84
CA ILE A 95 -1.80 5.15 5.22
C ILE A 95 -3.00 4.45 4.58
N VAL A 96 -2.90 3.14 4.42
CA VAL A 96 -4.05 2.28 4.21
C VAL A 96 -4.23 1.48 5.49
N SER A 97 -5.48 1.27 5.90
CA SER A 97 -5.85 0.40 7.01
C SER A 97 -6.69 -0.72 6.44
N LYS A 98 -6.35 -1.97 6.76
CA LYS A 98 -7.12 -3.13 6.32
C LYS A 98 -7.53 -3.98 7.51
N GLN A 99 -8.73 -4.51 7.46
CA GLN A 99 -9.24 -5.39 8.50
C GLN A 99 -8.61 -6.80 8.43
N ILE A 100 -8.08 -7.29 9.56
CA ILE A 100 -7.28 -8.55 9.67
C ILE A 100 -8.06 -9.80 9.26
N ASP A 101 -9.30 -9.87 9.70
CA ASP A 101 -10.19 -11.00 9.55
C ASP A 101 -11.06 -10.92 8.29
N ALA A 102 -10.91 -9.87 7.47
CA ALA A 102 -11.76 -9.64 6.32
C ALA A 102 -11.35 -10.47 5.08
N PRO A 103 -12.33 -11.01 4.33
CA PRO A 103 -12.10 -11.53 2.99
C PRO A 103 -11.74 -10.40 2.01
N TYR A 104 -11.15 -10.77 0.88
CA TYR A 104 -10.91 -9.86 -0.22
C TYR A 104 -12.21 -9.62 -0.99
N GLN A 105 -12.59 -8.36 -1.14
CA GLN A 105 -13.75 -7.96 -1.93
C GLN A 105 -13.31 -7.02 -3.04
N SER A 106 -13.65 -7.37 -4.28
CA SER A 106 -13.41 -6.50 -5.44
C SER A 106 -14.39 -5.32 -5.42
N GLY A 107 -13.91 -4.13 -5.80
CA GLY A 107 -14.74 -2.93 -5.88
C GLY A 107 -14.72 -2.10 -4.59
N SER A 108 -15.83 -1.43 -4.29
CA SER A 108 -15.95 -0.59 -3.10
C SER A 108 -15.97 -1.47 -1.85
N SER A 109 -15.05 -1.22 -0.93
CA SER A 109 -14.91 -1.99 0.30
C SER A 109 -14.79 -1.08 1.51
N LYS A 110 -15.47 -1.46 2.59
CA LYS A 110 -15.33 -0.82 3.91
C LYS A 110 -14.20 -1.41 4.75
N THR A 111 -13.64 -2.54 4.31
CA THR A 111 -12.59 -3.25 5.04
C THR A 111 -11.21 -2.69 4.73
N TRP A 112 -11.10 -1.79 3.74
CA TRP A 112 -9.89 -1.09 3.33
C TRP A 112 -10.16 0.42 3.34
N LEU A 113 -9.50 1.14 4.24
CA LEU A 113 -9.63 2.59 4.37
C LEU A 113 -8.30 3.27 4.04
N LYS A 114 -8.31 4.24 3.12
CA LYS A 114 -7.15 5.09 2.87
C LYS A 114 -7.31 6.42 3.59
N SER A 115 -6.37 6.74 4.46
CA SER A 115 -6.28 8.03 5.14
C SER A 115 -5.10 8.81 4.54
N LYS A 116 -5.36 9.96 3.91
CA LYS A 116 -4.31 10.79 3.31
C LYS A 116 -3.77 11.79 4.31
N THR A 117 -2.47 12.06 4.27
CA THR A 117 -1.89 13.14 5.07
C THR A 117 -2.32 14.49 4.50
N PRO A 118 -2.62 15.50 5.33
CA PRO A 118 -3.10 16.80 4.85
C PRO A 118 -2.10 17.52 3.94
N ALA A 119 -0.80 17.34 4.19
CA ALA A 119 0.28 17.97 3.42
C ALA A 119 0.62 17.21 2.13
N SER A 120 0.00 16.05 1.85
CA SER A 120 0.30 15.28 0.65
C SER A 120 -0.10 16.04 -0.62
N ALA A 121 0.68 15.90 -1.68
CA ALA A 121 0.36 16.45 -2.98
C ALA A 121 -0.98 15.92 -3.55
N ALA A 122 -1.51 14.81 -3.03
CA ALA A 122 -2.84 14.31 -3.38
C ALA A 122 -3.94 15.08 -2.63
N ALA A 123 -3.77 15.33 -1.33
CA ALA A 123 -4.70 16.14 -0.54
C ALA A 123 -4.74 17.59 -1.03
N LEU A 124 -3.58 18.17 -1.36
CA LEU A 124 -3.49 19.51 -1.94
C LEU A 124 -4.18 19.61 -3.31
N ARG A 125 -4.16 18.54 -4.13
CA ARG A 125 -4.88 18.49 -5.40
C ARG A 125 -6.40 18.44 -5.21
N GLU A 126 -6.87 17.71 -4.19
CA GLU A 126 -8.30 17.65 -3.85
C GLU A 126 -8.80 18.99 -3.27
N SER A 127 -8.00 19.69 -2.46
CA SER A 127 -8.35 21.02 -1.95
C SER A 127 -8.38 22.12 -3.03
N LEU A 128 -7.70 21.89 -4.16
CA LEU A 128 -7.70 22.79 -5.32
C LEU A 128 -8.77 22.43 -6.36
N GLN A 129 -9.45 21.29 -6.21
CA GLN A 129 -10.62 20.97 -7.00
C GLN A 129 -11.83 21.61 -6.32
N ASP A 130 -12.22 22.77 -6.85
CA ASP A 130 -13.44 23.47 -6.45
C ASP A 130 -14.65 22.57 -6.76
N TRP A 131 -15.33 22.07 -5.73
CA TRP A 131 -16.48 21.17 -5.87
C TRP A 131 -17.80 21.92 -6.13
N THR A 132 -17.75 23.22 -6.43
CA THR A 132 -18.89 24.11 -6.71
C THR A 132 -19.27 24.18 -8.20
N ARG A 133 -19.38 23.03 -8.87
CA ARG A 133 -19.99 22.97 -10.21
C ARG A 133 -21.03 21.88 -10.34
#